data_AF-A0A923MTF6-F1
#
_entry.id   AF-A0A923MTF6-F1
#
_cell.length_a   1.000
_cell.length_b   1.000
_cell.length_c   1.000
_cell.angle_alpha   90.00
_cell.angle_beta   90.00
_cell.angle_gamma   90.00
#
_symmetry.space_group_name_H-M   'P 1'
#
loop_
_entity.id
_entity.type
_entity.pdbx_description
1 polymer ?
#
loop_
_entity_poly.entity_id
_entity_poly.type
_entity_poly.pdbx_seq_one_letter_code
_entity_poly.pdbx_strand_id
1 'polypeptide(L)'
;MKARSAACACLAFLLTACTTMLPHGATDAPRPFESYEQAEVAAGKIVPFQTREGELPRLGFDAREGSNVTLIPYPNIVARLAPYSALALEHLDPGIRSCILAMAGCKGYLFRFEREDRKREGSFMLDFFNIRRVTNVTGWWFEALVVVDANGVVLFRNVAGQPRLGRTDSQTNPLGPLQGAGEAAGAVLLH
;
A
#
# COMPACT_ATOMS: atom_id res chain seq x y z
N MET A 1 -42.35 -10.32 45.12
CA MET A 1 -41.26 -9.34 44.90
C MET A 1 -39.96 -9.94 44.35
N LYS A 2 -39.68 -11.26 44.45
CA LYS A 2 -38.40 -11.85 43.99
C LYS A 2 -38.24 -11.98 42.45
N ALA A 3 -39.32 -12.17 41.70
CA ALA A 3 -39.26 -12.36 40.24
C ALA A 3 -38.97 -11.08 39.43
N ARG A 4 -39.34 -9.90 39.95
CA ARG A 4 -39.07 -8.60 39.29
C ARG A 4 -37.61 -8.20 39.39
N SER A 5 -36.93 -8.54 40.50
CA SER A 5 -35.50 -8.27 40.68
C SER A 5 -34.61 -9.15 39.81
N ALA A 6 -35.02 -10.39 39.51
CA ALA A 6 -34.28 -11.28 38.62
C ALA A 6 -34.34 -10.83 37.14
N ALA A 7 -35.49 -10.31 36.70
CA ALA A 7 -35.67 -9.80 35.33
C ALA A 7 -34.80 -8.56 35.04
N CYS A 8 -34.66 -7.63 36.00
CA CYS A 8 -33.77 -6.48 35.84
C CYS A 8 -32.28 -6.85 35.80
N ALA A 9 -31.87 -7.88 36.54
CA ALA A 9 -30.48 -8.33 36.55
C ALA A 9 -30.05 -8.98 35.22
N CYS A 10 -30.93 -9.78 34.58
CA CYS A 10 -30.67 -10.34 33.26
C CYS A 10 -30.62 -9.29 32.15
N LEU A 11 -31.43 -8.23 32.24
CA LEU A 11 -31.42 -7.14 31.25
C LEU A 11 -30.14 -6.28 31.33
N ALA A 12 -29.55 -6.12 32.52
CA ALA A 12 -28.28 -5.41 32.70
C ALA A 12 -27.08 -6.16 32.10
N PHE A 13 -27.07 -7.50 32.13
CA PHE A 13 -26.00 -8.31 31.55
C PHE A 13 -26.02 -8.34 30.01
N LEU A 14 -27.20 -8.19 29.38
CA LEU A 14 -27.32 -8.15 27.91
C LEU A 14 -26.77 -6.85 27.31
N LEU A 15 -26.78 -5.74 28.06
CA LEU A 15 -26.27 -4.44 27.60
C LEU A 15 -24.74 -4.31 27.66
N THR A 16 -24.06 -5.09 28.51
CA THR A 16 -22.59 -5.04 28.62
C THR A 16 -21.87 -5.97 27.64
N ALA A 17 -22.60 -6.84 26.93
CA ALA A 17 -22.00 -7.84 26.03
C ALA A 17 -21.59 -7.28 24.65
N CYS A 18 -22.00 -6.06 24.28
CA CYS A 18 -21.75 -5.50 22.95
C CYS A 18 -20.56 -4.52 22.86
N THR A 19 -19.87 -4.23 23.97
CA THR A 19 -18.83 -3.17 23.99
C THR A 19 -17.47 -3.63 23.45
N THR A 20 -17.29 -4.92 23.13
CA THR A 20 -15.97 -5.51 22.83
C THR A 20 -15.74 -5.87 21.36
N MET A 21 -16.71 -5.66 20.48
CA MET A 21 -16.59 -6.03 19.06
C MET A 21 -16.15 -4.83 18.22
N LEU A 22 -14.88 -4.43 18.34
CA LEU A 22 -14.29 -3.43 17.45
C LEU A 22 -13.92 -4.08 16.10
N PRO A 23 -14.25 -3.45 14.96
CA PRO A 23 -13.93 -4.03 13.67
C PRO A 23 -12.44 -3.88 13.34
N HIS A 24 -11.82 -4.99 12.95
CA HIS A 24 -10.45 -5.06 12.46
C HIS A 24 -10.48 -5.20 10.94
N GLY A 25 -9.54 -4.59 10.24
CA GLY A 25 -9.42 -4.72 8.80
C GLY A 25 -7.97 -4.90 8.40
N ALA A 26 -7.68 -5.89 7.56
CA ALA A 26 -6.38 -6.06 6.95
C ALA A 26 -6.53 -5.84 5.45
N THR A 27 -5.62 -5.08 4.86
CA THR A 27 -5.45 -4.99 3.41
C THR A 27 -4.24 -5.84 3.07
N ASP A 28 -4.49 -6.96 2.40
CA ASP A 28 -3.45 -7.87 1.93
C ASP A 28 -3.33 -7.71 0.41
N ALA A 29 -2.20 -7.16 -0.06
CA ALA A 29 -1.89 -7.23 -1.48
C ALA A 29 -1.54 -8.69 -1.83
N PRO A 30 -2.04 -9.26 -2.95
CA PRO A 30 -1.78 -10.64 -3.28
C PRO A 30 -0.26 -10.93 -3.37
N ARG A 31 0.12 -12.07 -2.77
CA ARG A 31 1.47 -12.64 -2.66
C ARG A 31 2.31 -12.46 -3.93
N PRO A 32 3.60 -12.15 -3.75
CA PRO A 32 4.56 -13.24 -3.48
C PRO A 32 5.29 -13.15 -2.13
N PHE A 33 5.25 -12.01 -1.43
CA PHE A 33 6.09 -11.77 -0.26
C PHE A 33 5.28 -11.54 1.01
N GLU A 34 5.70 -12.17 2.11
CA GLU A 34 5.09 -12.00 3.43
C GLU A 34 5.77 -10.89 4.26
N SER A 35 6.99 -10.48 3.90
CA SER A 35 7.72 -9.42 4.59
C SER A 35 8.56 -8.58 3.64
N TYR A 36 8.91 -7.38 4.10
CA TYR A 36 9.83 -6.48 3.39
C TYR A 36 11.17 -7.17 3.12
N GLU A 37 11.73 -7.88 4.11
CA GLU A 37 13.03 -8.54 4.01
C GLU A 37 13.01 -9.65 2.95
N GLN A 38 11.90 -10.39 2.84
CA GLN A 38 11.75 -11.41 1.81
C GLN A 38 11.76 -10.78 0.41
N ALA A 39 11.06 -9.66 0.22
CA ALA A 39 11.03 -8.93 -1.03
C ALA A 39 12.41 -8.33 -1.37
N GLU A 40 13.11 -7.76 -0.37
CA GLU A 40 14.45 -7.20 -0.52
C GLU A 40 15.48 -8.27 -0.93
N VAL A 41 15.46 -9.43 -0.27
CA VAL A 41 16.33 -10.57 -0.62
C VAL A 41 16.02 -11.08 -2.03
N ALA A 42 14.74 -11.15 -2.43
CA ALA A 42 14.36 -11.56 -3.76
C ALA A 42 14.80 -10.56 -4.83
N ALA A 43 14.61 -9.26 -4.61
CA ALA A 43 15.11 -8.20 -5.49
C ALA A 43 16.64 -8.21 -5.57
N GLY A 44 17.32 -8.58 -4.48
CA GLY A 44 18.76 -8.80 -4.42
C GLY A 44 19.29 -9.78 -5.48
N LYS A 45 18.49 -10.78 -5.87
CA LYS A 45 18.83 -11.79 -6.89
C LYS A 45 18.70 -11.28 -8.32
N ILE A 46 18.06 -10.14 -8.54
CA ILE A 46 17.99 -9.50 -9.85
C ILE A 46 19.31 -8.76 -10.07
N VAL A 47 20.15 -9.29 -10.95
CA VAL A 47 21.48 -8.74 -11.26
C VAL A 47 21.44 -8.08 -12.63
N PRO A 48 21.70 -6.76 -12.72
CA PRO A 48 21.81 -6.07 -14.00
C PRO A 48 22.79 -6.74 -14.96
N PHE A 49 22.45 -6.74 -16.25
CA PHE A 49 23.18 -7.37 -17.36
C PHE A 49 23.33 -8.89 -17.30
N GLN A 50 22.72 -9.56 -16.31
CA GLN A 50 22.77 -11.02 -16.17
C GLN A 50 21.37 -11.64 -16.14
N THR A 51 20.48 -11.09 -15.30
CA THR A 51 19.12 -11.60 -15.15
C THR A 51 18.27 -11.27 -16.39
N ARG A 52 17.49 -12.25 -16.85
CA ARG A 52 16.50 -12.04 -17.92
C ARG A 52 15.11 -11.78 -17.37
N GLU A 53 14.30 -11.04 -18.13
CA GLU A 53 12.91 -10.74 -17.86
C GLU A 53 12.09 -12.02 -17.60
N GLY A 54 12.34 -13.09 -18.37
CA GLY A 54 11.67 -14.37 -18.19
C GLY A 54 11.98 -15.09 -16.86
N GLU A 55 13.00 -14.66 -16.12
CA GLU A 55 13.36 -15.20 -14.81
C GLU A 55 12.70 -14.45 -13.66
N LEU A 56 12.26 -13.20 -13.88
CA LEU A 56 11.62 -12.36 -12.87
C LEU A 56 10.41 -13.03 -12.17
N PRO A 57 9.52 -13.76 -12.86
CA PRO A 57 8.42 -14.47 -12.21
C PRO A 57 8.89 -15.50 -11.17
N ARG A 58 10.00 -16.19 -11.42
CA ARG A 58 10.58 -17.17 -10.46
C ARG A 58 11.13 -16.50 -9.21
N LEU A 59 11.40 -15.20 -9.28
CA LEU A 59 11.86 -14.38 -8.18
C LEU A 59 10.70 -13.67 -7.46
N GLY A 60 9.45 -13.86 -7.88
CA GLY A 60 8.28 -13.16 -7.34
C GLY A 60 7.98 -11.82 -8.00
N PHE A 61 8.60 -11.51 -9.14
CA PHE A 61 8.37 -10.28 -9.90
C PHE A 61 7.74 -10.63 -11.26
N ASP A 62 6.45 -11.00 -11.28
CA ASP A 62 5.77 -11.33 -12.53
C ASP A 62 5.10 -10.10 -13.15
N ALA A 63 5.63 -9.64 -14.28
CA ALA A 63 5.04 -8.54 -15.04
C ALA A 63 3.77 -8.94 -15.81
N ARG A 64 3.48 -10.24 -15.95
CA ARG A 64 2.37 -10.80 -16.76
C ARG A 64 1.10 -11.05 -15.96
N GLU A 65 1.23 -11.30 -14.65
CA GLU A 65 0.08 -11.53 -13.76
C GLU A 65 -0.73 -10.25 -13.49
N GLY A 66 -0.17 -9.07 -13.79
CA GLY A 66 -0.90 -7.80 -13.84
C GLY A 66 -1.31 -7.20 -12.48
N SER A 67 -1.34 -8.00 -11.41
CA SER A 67 -1.46 -7.48 -10.04
C SER A 67 -0.10 -6.95 -9.57
N ASN A 68 -0.08 -5.79 -8.92
CA ASN A 68 1.11 -5.21 -8.28
C ASN A 68 2.25 -4.77 -9.21
N VAL A 69 2.00 -4.60 -10.52
CA VAL A 69 2.99 -4.11 -11.49
C VAL A 69 2.46 -2.92 -12.29
N THR A 70 3.30 -1.90 -12.47
CA THR A 70 3.05 -0.78 -13.38
C THR A 70 4.11 -0.76 -14.47
N LEU A 71 3.68 -0.82 -15.74
CA LEU A 71 4.57 -0.65 -16.89
C LEU A 71 4.88 0.84 -17.07
N ILE A 72 6.15 1.18 -17.02
CA ILE A 72 6.65 2.53 -17.25
C ILE A 72 7.27 2.57 -18.67
N PRO A 73 6.71 3.38 -19.59
CA PRO A 73 7.28 3.56 -20.91
C PRO A 73 8.55 4.41 -20.85
N TYR A 74 9.42 4.22 -21.84
CA TYR A 74 10.72 4.90 -21.98
C TYR A 74 10.76 6.39 -21.55
N PRO A 75 9.89 7.30 -22.05
CA PRO A 75 10.00 8.72 -21.71
C PRO A 75 9.85 8.98 -20.20
N ASN A 76 9.01 8.20 -19.54
CA ASN A 76 8.76 8.32 -18.11
C ASN A 76 9.89 7.72 -17.28
N ILE A 77 10.61 6.72 -17.80
CA ILE A 77 11.81 6.17 -17.16
C ILE A 77 12.91 7.23 -17.15
N VAL A 78 13.18 7.85 -18.31
CA VAL A 78 14.23 8.88 -18.43
C VAL A 78 13.91 10.09 -17.56
N ALA A 79 12.66 10.56 -17.55
CA ALA A 79 12.24 11.67 -16.68
C ALA A 79 12.44 11.37 -15.18
N ARG A 80 12.29 10.11 -14.75
CA ARG A 80 12.50 9.70 -13.36
C ARG A 80 13.97 9.50 -13.00
N LEU A 81 14.76 8.95 -13.92
CA LEU A 81 16.12 8.49 -13.68
C LEU A 81 17.20 9.52 -14.03
N ALA A 82 16.89 10.47 -14.91
CA ALA A 82 17.79 11.57 -15.31
C ALA A 82 17.06 12.93 -15.18
N PRO A 83 16.68 13.34 -13.96
CA PRO A 83 15.92 14.58 -13.73
C PRO A 83 16.72 15.85 -14.09
N TYR A 84 18.05 15.74 -14.12
CA TYR A 84 18.95 16.83 -14.50
C TYR A 84 19.45 16.63 -15.92
N SER A 85 18.87 17.36 -16.87
CA SER A 85 19.29 17.37 -18.28
C SER A 85 20.73 17.86 -18.51
N ALA A 86 21.37 18.42 -17.48
CA ALA A 86 22.75 18.91 -17.51
C ALA A 86 23.79 17.82 -17.18
N LEU A 87 23.38 16.63 -16.71
CA LEU A 87 24.31 15.55 -16.44
C LEU A 87 24.67 14.85 -17.77
N ALA A 88 25.96 14.77 -18.06
CA ALA A 88 26.44 14.07 -19.26
C ALA A 88 26.14 12.56 -19.16
N LEU A 89 25.82 11.95 -20.30
CA LEU A 89 25.34 10.56 -20.40
C LEU A 89 26.36 9.54 -19.87
N GLU A 90 27.65 9.86 -19.97
CA GLU A 90 28.79 9.12 -19.47
C GLU A 90 28.84 8.99 -17.94
N HIS A 91 28.20 9.91 -17.22
CA HIS A 91 28.15 9.90 -15.76
C HIS A 91 26.90 9.20 -15.20
N LEU A 92 25.99 8.75 -16.06
CA LEU A 92 24.85 7.94 -15.64
C LEU A 92 25.25 6.48 -15.42
N ASP A 93 24.43 5.79 -14.63
CA ASP A 93 24.53 4.33 -14.49
C ASP A 93 24.50 3.66 -15.88
N PRO A 94 25.38 2.66 -16.14
CA PRO A 94 25.45 2.00 -17.44
C PRO A 94 24.11 1.47 -17.94
N GLY A 95 23.25 0.96 -17.05
CA GLY A 95 21.93 0.44 -17.40
C GLY A 95 20.97 1.54 -17.85
N ILE A 96 21.00 2.67 -17.16
CA ILE A 96 20.22 3.87 -17.51
C ILE A 96 20.67 4.39 -18.87
N ARG A 97 21.99 4.49 -19.10
CA ARG A 97 22.55 4.90 -20.39
C ARG A 97 22.11 3.97 -21.52
N SER A 98 22.20 2.65 -21.32
CA SER A 98 21.74 1.67 -22.30
C SER A 98 20.25 1.80 -22.60
N CYS A 99 19.43 2.08 -21.59
CA CYS A 99 17.99 2.34 -21.78
C CYS A 99 17.75 3.62 -22.59
N ILE A 100 18.48 4.71 -22.30
CA ILE A 100 18.39 5.98 -23.05
C ILE A 100 18.69 5.77 -24.54
N LEU A 101 19.76 5.04 -24.84
CA LEU A 101 20.18 4.76 -26.22
C LEU A 101 19.21 3.82 -26.95
N ALA A 102 18.53 2.92 -26.23
CA ALA A 102 17.56 1.98 -26.80
C ALA A 102 16.18 2.61 -27.10
N MET A 103 15.88 3.80 -26.58
CA MET A 103 14.61 4.53 -26.80
C MET A 103 13.37 3.63 -26.54
N ALA A 104 12.50 3.46 -27.53
CA ALA A 104 11.29 2.63 -27.46
C ALA A 104 11.57 1.14 -27.22
N GLY A 105 12.80 0.68 -27.43
CA GLY A 105 13.25 -0.66 -27.07
C GLY A 105 13.42 -0.86 -25.56
N CYS A 106 13.34 0.20 -24.75
CA CYS A 106 13.45 0.11 -23.30
C CYS A 106 12.08 0.22 -22.61
N LYS A 107 11.86 -0.63 -21.60
CA LYS A 107 10.66 -0.61 -20.76
C LYS A 107 11.02 -0.82 -19.29
N GLY A 108 10.22 -0.23 -18.40
CA GLY A 108 10.40 -0.32 -16.97
C GLY A 108 9.22 -1.02 -16.32
N TYR A 109 9.49 -1.87 -15.35
CA TYR A 109 8.49 -2.49 -14.49
C TYR A 109 8.64 -1.94 -13.09
N LEU A 110 7.55 -1.39 -12.56
CA LEU A 110 7.47 -0.97 -11.18
C LEU A 110 6.59 -1.96 -10.42
N PHE A 111 7.23 -2.81 -9.63
CA PHE A 111 6.53 -3.76 -8.77
C PHE A 111 6.30 -3.09 -7.42
N ARG A 112 5.07 -3.11 -6.92
CA ARG A 112 4.70 -2.53 -5.62
C ARG A 112 3.97 -3.57 -4.78
N PHE A 113 4.57 -3.91 -3.63
CA PHE A 113 4.00 -4.82 -2.65
C PHE A 113 3.78 -4.07 -1.34
N GLU A 114 2.63 -4.24 -0.73
CA GLU A 114 2.33 -3.64 0.56
C GLU A 114 1.43 -4.56 1.38
N ARG A 115 1.66 -4.57 2.69
CA ARG A 115 0.77 -5.22 3.65
C ARG A 115 0.46 -4.24 4.74
N GLU A 116 -0.83 -4.04 4.99
CA GLU A 116 -1.30 -3.09 5.97
C GLU A 116 -2.34 -3.73 6.90
N ASP A 117 -2.10 -3.67 8.20
CA ASP A 117 -3.02 -4.08 9.25
C ASP A 117 -3.58 -2.83 9.93
N ARG A 118 -4.91 -2.71 9.94
CA ARG A 118 -5.64 -1.62 10.58
C ARG A 118 -6.39 -2.17 11.79
N LYS A 119 -5.89 -1.81 12.97
CA LYS A 119 -6.53 -2.10 14.24
C LYS A 119 -7.23 -0.87 14.79
N ARG A 120 -8.54 -0.99 15.02
CA ARG A 120 -9.32 0.05 15.71
C ARG A 120 -9.14 -0.07 17.22
N GLU A 121 -8.93 1.06 17.88
CA GLU A 121 -8.78 1.17 19.33
C GLU A 121 -9.75 2.22 19.90
N GLY A 122 -10.31 1.94 21.08
CA GLY A 122 -11.17 2.87 21.80
C GLY A 122 -12.50 2.28 22.25
N SER A 123 -13.49 3.14 22.47
CA SER A 123 -14.83 2.73 22.91
C SER A 123 -15.72 2.46 21.70
N PHE A 124 -16.32 1.27 21.63
CA PHE A 124 -17.32 0.92 20.62
C PHE A 124 -18.42 1.98 20.51
N MET A 125 -18.92 2.52 21.63
CA MET A 125 -20.00 3.50 21.62
C MET A 125 -19.58 4.83 20.98
N LEU A 126 -18.35 5.28 21.24
CA LEU A 126 -17.83 6.51 20.63
C LEU A 126 -17.56 6.35 19.13
N ASP A 127 -17.17 5.14 18.69
CA ASP A 127 -17.00 4.81 17.27
C ASP A 127 -18.36 4.67 16.56
N PHE A 128 -19.34 4.02 17.21
CA PHE A 128 -20.70 3.85 16.68
C PHE A 128 -21.40 5.19 16.45
N PHE A 129 -21.32 6.12 17.40
CA PHE A 129 -21.83 7.48 17.23
C PHE A 129 -20.89 8.38 16.39
N ASN A 130 -19.82 7.83 15.81
CA ASN A 130 -18.84 8.54 15.00
C ASN A 130 -18.20 9.75 15.71
N ILE A 131 -18.20 9.77 17.06
CA ILE A 131 -17.69 10.87 17.88
C ILE A 131 -16.17 10.85 17.90
N ARG A 132 -15.57 9.67 18.09
CA ARG A 132 -14.12 9.50 18.11
C ARG A 132 -13.75 8.12 17.58
N ARG A 133 -12.83 8.10 16.64
CA ARG A 133 -12.24 6.90 16.06
C ARG A 133 -10.72 7.01 16.07
N VAL A 134 -10.05 6.03 16.69
CA VAL A 134 -8.59 5.91 16.64
C VAL A 134 -8.27 4.60 15.93
N THR A 135 -7.49 4.68 14.85
CA THR A 135 -7.06 3.51 14.07
C THR A 135 -5.55 3.48 14.06
N ASN A 136 -4.98 2.40 14.58
CA ASN A 136 -3.57 2.10 14.44
C ASN A 136 -3.36 1.32 13.16
N VAL A 137 -2.48 1.86 12.33
CA VAL A 137 -2.08 1.30 11.05
C VAL A 137 -0.65 0.83 11.19
N THR A 138 -0.43 -0.46 11.04
CA THR A 138 0.90 -1.08 10.98
C THR A 138 1.07 -1.78 9.65
N GLY A 139 2.31 -1.98 9.21
CA GLY A 139 2.53 -2.64 7.93
C GLY A 139 3.94 -2.50 7.40
N TRP A 140 4.08 -2.79 6.12
CA TRP A 140 5.28 -2.56 5.33
C TRP A 140 4.90 -2.33 3.87
N TRP A 141 5.78 -1.66 3.14
CA TRP A 141 5.65 -1.56 1.69
C TRP A 141 7.03 -1.64 1.05
N PHE A 142 7.06 -2.17 -0.17
CA PHE A 142 8.25 -2.39 -0.96
C PHE A 142 7.96 -2.11 -2.43
N GLU A 143 8.87 -1.41 -3.09
CA GLU A 143 8.80 -1.06 -4.49
C GLU A 143 10.10 -1.46 -5.17
N ALA A 144 10.01 -2.16 -6.31
CA ALA A 144 11.15 -2.50 -7.14
C ALA A 144 10.95 -1.99 -8.56
N LEU A 145 11.84 -1.10 -8.98
CA LEU A 145 11.97 -0.65 -10.36
C LEU A 145 12.96 -1.54 -11.09
N VAL A 146 12.52 -2.22 -12.13
CA VAL A 146 13.36 -3.06 -13.00
C VAL A 146 13.24 -2.55 -14.42
N VAL A 147 14.37 -2.17 -15.02
CA VAL A 147 14.43 -1.69 -16.41
C VAL A 147 14.98 -2.80 -17.29
N VAL A 148 14.33 -3.03 -18.42
CA VAL A 148 14.62 -4.13 -19.34
C VAL A 148 14.76 -3.60 -20.77
N ASP A 149 15.69 -4.19 -21.52
CA ASP A 149 15.86 -3.91 -22.95
C ASP A 149 14.87 -4.69 -23.84
N ALA A 150 14.97 -4.50 -25.16
CA ALA A 150 14.10 -5.16 -26.13
C ALA A 150 14.33 -6.68 -26.20
N ASN A 151 15.48 -7.17 -25.75
CA ASN A 151 15.86 -8.57 -25.74
C ASN A 151 15.49 -9.27 -24.42
N GLY A 152 14.85 -8.56 -23.48
CA GLY A 152 14.48 -9.09 -22.18
C GLY A 152 15.66 -9.19 -21.21
N VAL A 153 16.74 -8.42 -21.37
CA VAL A 153 17.86 -8.33 -20.42
C VAL A 153 17.60 -7.20 -19.44
N VAL A 154 17.73 -7.47 -18.14
CA VAL A 154 17.63 -6.43 -17.11
C VAL A 154 18.82 -5.50 -17.21
N LEU A 155 18.57 -4.22 -17.44
CA LEU A 155 19.60 -3.18 -17.54
C LEU A 155 19.85 -2.49 -16.20
N PHE A 156 18.79 -2.26 -15.43
CA PHE A 156 18.88 -1.50 -14.18
C PHE A 156 17.87 -2.01 -13.17
N ARG A 157 18.23 -1.94 -11.88
CA ARG A 157 17.36 -2.29 -10.76
C ARG A 157 17.52 -1.26 -9.65
N ASN A 158 16.41 -0.72 -9.18
CA ASN A 158 16.36 0.06 -7.95
C ASN A 158 15.24 -0.47 -7.04
N VAL A 159 15.45 -0.36 -5.73
CA VAL A 159 14.47 -0.76 -4.72
C VAL A 159 14.22 0.40 -3.78
N ALA A 160 13.00 0.51 -3.29
CA ALA A 160 12.56 1.45 -2.29
C ALA A 160 11.56 0.76 -1.36
N GLY A 161 11.36 1.30 -0.18
CA GLY A 161 10.33 0.79 0.71
C GLY A 161 10.54 1.18 2.15
N GLN A 162 9.63 0.70 2.98
CA GLN A 162 9.66 0.91 4.42
C GLN A 162 9.39 -0.42 5.13
N PRO A 163 10.37 -0.98 5.87
CA PRO A 163 10.23 -2.28 6.52
C PRO A 163 9.20 -2.25 7.66
N ARG A 164 8.99 -1.09 8.28
CA ARG A 164 8.00 -0.88 9.34
C ARG A 164 7.26 0.43 9.15
N LEU A 165 5.98 0.32 8.80
CA LEU A 165 5.01 1.40 8.84
C LEU A 165 4.30 1.36 10.20
N GLY A 166 4.20 2.52 10.85
CA GLY A 166 3.44 2.72 12.07
C GLY A 166 2.83 4.11 12.04
N ARG A 167 1.50 4.18 11.95
CA ARG A 167 0.75 5.43 11.90
C ARG A 167 -0.50 5.31 12.77
N THR A 168 -0.81 6.35 13.52
CA THR A 168 -2.05 6.44 14.30
C THR A 168 -2.92 7.51 13.68
N ASP A 169 -4.05 7.10 13.11
CA ASP A 169 -5.07 8.01 12.60
C ASP A 169 -6.13 8.24 13.68
N SER A 170 -6.27 9.49 14.12
CA SER A 170 -7.28 9.91 15.09
C SER A 170 -8.26 10.86 14.42
N GLN A 171 -9.52 10.43 14.32
CA GLN A 171 -10.62 11.24 13.83
C GLN A 171 -11.54 11.55 15.01
N THR A 172 -11.84 12.84 15.24
CA THR A 172 -12.79 13.28 16.26
C THR A 172 -13.85 14.16 15.60
N ASN A 173 -15.10 13.73 15.65
CA ASN A 173 -16.24 14.52 15.19
C ASN A 173 -17.05 14.94 16.43
N PRO A 174 -16.78 16.13 17.00
CA PRO A 174 -17.39 16.55 18.27
C PRO A 174 -18.92 16.65 18.21
N LEU A 175 -19.50 16.81 17.01
CA LEU A 175 -20.96 16.87 16.80
C LEU A 175 -21.57 15.50 16.43
N GLY A 176 -20.75 14.44 16.37
CA GLY A 176 -21.19 13.09 16.09
C GLY A 176 -21.92 12.97 14.73
N PRO A 177 -23.04 12.24 14.65
CA PRO A 177 -23.76 11.99 13.38
C PRO A 177 -24.30 13.26 12.72
N LEU A 178 -24.49 14.34 13.49
CA LEU A 178 -25.06 15.59 12.99
C LEU A 178 -24.04 16.41 12.16
N GLN A 179 -22.75 16.09 12.24
CA GLN A 179 -21.70 16.84 11.54
C GLN A 179 -21.71 16.58 10.02
N GLY A 180 -22.15 15.40 9.56
CA GLY A 180 -22.33 15.09 8.13
C GLY A 180 -23.69 15.50 7.56
N ALA A 181 -24.67 15.82 8.41
CA ALA A 181 -26.01 16.20 7.98
C ALA A 181 -26.03 17.57 7.26
N GLY A 182 -25.07 18.46 7.54
CA GLY A 182 -24.92 19.74 6.85
C GLY A 182 -24.49 19.60 5.38
N GLU A 183 -23.61 18.64 5.06
CA GLU A 183 -23.16 18.37 3.68
C GLU A 183 -24.25 17.69 2.85
N ALA A 184 -25.00 16.75 3.44
CA ALA A 184 -26.14 16.10 2.78
C ALA A 184 -27.33 17.05 2.57
N ALA A 185 -27.62 17.94 3.53
CA ALA A 185 -28.67 18.95 3.38
C ALA A 185 -28.29 20.04 2.36
N GLY A 186 -27.01 20.41 2.28
CA GLY A 186 -26.50 21.33 1.25
C GLY A 186 -26.61 20.77 -0.18
N ALA A 187 -26.41 19.47 -0.36
CA ALA A 187 -26.61 18.80 -1.65
C ALA A 187 -28.09 18.71 -2.07
N VAL A 188 -29.01 18.64 -1.11
CA VAL A 188 -30.47 18.65 -1.37
C VAL A 188 -31.01 20.07 -1.62
N LEU A 189 -30.35 21.12 -1.09
CA LEU A 189 -30.74 22.52 -1.30
C LEU A 189 -30.15 23.15 -2.59
N LEU A 190 -29.27 22.43 -3.29
CA LEU A 190 -28.70 22.84 -4.59
C LEU A 190 -29.40 22.14 -5.79
N HIS A 191 -30.51 21.44 -5.54
CA HIS A 191 -31.47 20.96 -6.52
C HIS A 191 -32.84 21.58 -6.26
#